data_AF-A0A8C7ALH0-F1
#
_entry.id   AF-A0A8C7ALH0-F1
#
_cell.length_a   1.000
_cell.length_b   1.000
_cell.length_c   1.000
_cell.angle_alpha   90.00
_cell.angle_beta   90.00
_cell.angle_gamma   90.00
#
_symmetry.space_group_name_H-M   'P 1'
#
loop_
_entity.id
_entity.type
_entity.pdbx_description
1 polymer ?
#
loop_
_entity_poly.entity_id
_entity_poly.type
_entity_poly.pdbx_seq_one_letter_code
_entity_poly.pdbx_strand_id
1 'polypeptide(L)'
;MVFAKHLRAVGDEFRSKYLNSTDEADRTPFQEDWTKMKVTLGSARGGPYLAVHLRRKDFIWGHREDVPSLDGAVKKIRSLMNTHQLHRVFVATDAIRAEHEQLRQLLPEMVRFEPTWEELELYRDGGVAIIDQWICAHA
;
A
#
# COMPACT_ATOMS: atom_id res chain seq x y z
N MET A 1 -0.33 -16.17 -9.95
CA MET A 1 -1.36 -16.43 -8.91
C MET A 1 -2.21 -15.18 -8.80
N VAL A 2 -3.54 -15.29 -8.90
CA VAL A 2 -4.45 -14.13 -8.80
C VAL A 2 -5.13 -14.17 -7.42
N PHE A 3 -5.18 -13.03 -6.73
CA PHE A 3 -5.83 -12.95 -5.42
C PHE A 3 -7.34 -13.20 -5.50
N ALA A 4 -7.91 -13.66 -4.38
CA ALA A 4 -9.34 -13.90 -4.27
C ALA A 4 -10.13 -12.61 -4.57
N LYS A 5 -11.22 -12.74 -5.35
CA LYS A 5 -11.99 -11.60 -5.87
C LYS A 5 -12.48 -10.65 -4.77
N HIS A 6 -12.93 -11.19 -3.63
CA HIS A 6 -13.44 -10.37 -2.53
C HIS A 6 -12.34 -9.50 -1.90
N LEU A 7 -11.09 -9.96 -1.86
CA LEU A 7 -9.97 -9.17 -1.33
C LEU A 7 -9.56 -8.05 -2.31
N ARG A 8 -9.54 -8.35 -3.61
CA ARG A 8 -9.32 -7.34 -4.66
C ARG A 8 -10.38 -6.24 -4.59
N ALA A 9 -11.66 -6.64 -4.47
CA ALA A 9 -12.77 -5.69 -4.36
C ALA A 9 -12.65 -4.74 -3.16
N VAL A 10 -12.21 -5.23 -2.00
CA VAL A 10 -11.95 -4.38 -0.81
C VAL A 10 -10.81 -3.40 -1.09
N GLY A 11 -9.72 -3.87 -1.70
CA GLY A 11 -8.61 -3.01 -2.09
C GLY A 11 -9.00 -1.95 -3.14
N ASP A 12 -9.84 -2.30 -4.11
CA ASP A 12 -10.36 -1.37 -5.12
C ASP A 12 -11.32 -0.34 -4.51
N GLU A 13 -12.18 -0.75 -3.57
CA GLU A 13 -13.03 0.16 -2.81
C GLU A 13 -12.17 1.16 -2.01
N PHE A 14 -11.12 0.67 -1.35
CA PHE A 14 -10.21 1.51 -0.60
C PHE A 14 -9.47 2.51 -1.50
N ARG A 15 -8.93 2.04 -2.64
CA ARG A 15 -8.27 2.87 -3.66
C ARG A 15 -9.18 3.98 -4.15
N SER A 16 -10.41 3.64 -4.51
CA SER A 16 -11.39 4.60 -5.00
C SER A 16 -11.73 5.65 -3.93
N LYS A 17 -12.05 5.20 -2.72
CA LYS A 17 -12.55 6.06 -1.63
C LYS A 17 -11.48 6.97 -1.03
N TYR A 18 -10.26 6.47 -0.83
CA TYR A 18 -9.23 7.18 -0.05
C TYR A 18 -8.02 7.64 -0.87
N LEU A 19 -7.82 7.09 -2.07
CA LEU A 19 -6.62 7.34 -2.87
C LEU A 19 -6.95 7.95 -4.24
N ASN A 20 -8.24 8.16 -4.57
CA ASN A 20 -8.68 8.69 -5.87
C ASN A 20 -8.09 7.87 -7.04
N SER A 21 -8.18 6.55 -6.90
CA SER A 21 -7.52 5.57 -7.75
C SER A 21 -8.53 4.52 -8.21
N THR A 22 -8.61 4.29 -9.52
CA THR A 22 -9.41 3.23 -10.15
C THR A 22 -8.65 2.69 -11.37
N ASP A 23 -8.94 1.47 -11.81
CA ASP A 23 -8.21 0.87 -12.93
C ASP A 23 -8.29 1.69 -14.23
N GLU A 24 -9.43 2.33 -14.48
CA GLU A 24 -9.63 3.22 -15.62
C GLU A 24 -8.79 4.50 -15.50
N ALA A 25 -8.78 5.15 -14.32
CA ALA A 25 -8.02 6.38 -14.09
C ALA A 25 -6.50 6.13 -14.09
N ASP A 26 -6.09 4.99 -13.56
CA ASP A 26 -4.70 4.58 -13.32
C ASP A 26 -4.10 3.84 -14.53
N ARG A 27 -4.93 3.56 -15.55
CA ARG A 27 -4.58 2.78 -16.74
C ARG A 27 -4.02 1.40 -16.38
N THR A 28 -4.63 0.75 -15.40
CA THR A 28 -4.30 -0.62 -14.96
C THR A 28 -5.41 -1.58 -15.39
N PRO A 29 -5.61 -1.82 -16.71
CA PRO A 29 -6.69 -2.67 -17.16
C PRO A 29 -6.54 -4.08 -16.57
N PHE A 30 -7.64 -4.68 -16.14
CA PHE A 30 -7.64 -6.01 -15.55
C PHE A 30 -8.31 -7.05 -16.46
N GLN A 31 -7.82 -8.28 -16.43
CA GLN A 31 -8.40 -9.43 -17.12
C GLN A 31 -8.45 -10.63 -16.17
N GLU A 32 -9.65 -11.16 -15.92
CA GLU A 32 -9.87 -12.28 -14.99
C GLU A 32 -9.14 -13.55 -15.45
N ASP A 33 -9.16 -13.83 -16.75
CA ASP A 33 -8.33 -14.88 -17.33
C ASP A 33 -6.89 -14.38 -17.51
N TRP A 34 -6.08 -14.57 -16.48
CA TRP A 34 -4.68 -14.10 -16.46
C TRP A 34 -3.85 -14.59 -17.64
N THR A 35 -4.23 -15.69 -18.30
CA THR A 35 -3.53 -16.20 -19.51
C THR A 35 -3.71 -15.30 -20.73
N LYS A 36 -4.79 -14.50 -20.73
CA LYS A 36 -5.11 -13.50 -21.76
C LYS A 36 -4.65 -12.10 -21.39
N MET A 37 -4.21 -11.89 -20.16
CA MET A 37 -3.69 -10.60 -19.69
C MET A 37 -2.35 -10.33 -20.37
N LYS A 38 -2.36 -9.48 -21.41
CA LYS A 38 -1.17 -9.03 -22.13
C LYS A 38 -1.15 -7.51 -22.14
N VAL A 39 -0.11 -6.94 -21.55
CA VAL A 39 0.10 -5.49 -21.49
C VAL A 39 1.47 -5.14 -22.04
N THR A 40 1.59 -3.94 -22.61
CA THR A 40 2.88 -3.39 -22.99
C THR A 40 3.62 -2.96 -21.73
N LEU A 41 4.90 -3.32 -21.59
CA LEU A 41 5.71 -2.91 -20.44
C LEU A 41 5.70 -1.37 -20.31
N GLY A 42 5.41 -0.87 -19.11
CA GLY A 42 5.35 0.57 -18.83
C GLY A 42 4.07 1.27 -19.31
N SER A 43 3.04 0.54 -19.75
CA SER A 43 1.77 1.15 -20.16
C SER A 43 0.87 1.54 -18.97
N ALA A 44 1.06 0.90 -17.82
CA ALA A 44 0.34 1.23 -16.59
C ALA A 44 0.88 2.54 -16.01
N ARG A 45 -0.02 3.41 -15.55
CA ARG A 45 0.36 4.68 -14.92
C ARG A 45 0.45 4.56 -13.40
N GLY A 46 -0.50 3.87 -12.77
CA GLY A 46 -0.67 3.87 -11.32
C GLY A 46 -1.56 5.03 -10.85
N GLY A 47 -2.05 4.91 -9.61
CA GLY A 47 -2.91 5.91 -8.98
C GLY A 47 -2.11 7.13 -8.49
N PRO A 48 -2.81 8.22 -8.11
CA PRO A 48 -2.15 9.48 -7.73
C PRO A 48 -1.64 9.46 -6.27
N TYR A 49 -0.92 8.41 -5.87
CA TYR A 49 -0.36 8.25 -4.53
C TYR A 49 0.96 7.47 -4.55
N LEU A 50 1.79 7.67 -3.54
CA LEU A 50 2.97 6.84 -3.29
C LEU A 50 2.56 5.64 -2.42
N ALA A 51 3.02 4.43 -2.71
CA ALA A 51 2.91 3.32 -1.76
C ALA A 51 4.26 3.00 -1.12
N VAL A 52 4.25 2.70 0.18
CA VAL A 52 5.42 2.22 0.89
C VAL A 52 5.07 1.02 1.76
N HIS A 53 5.95 0.03 1.75
CA HIS A 53 5.90 -1.11 2.65
C HIS A 53 7.03 -1.01 3.67
N LEU A 54 6.68 -0.78 4.95
CA LEU A 54 7.64 -0.69 6.06
C LEU A 54 7.52 -1.93 6.94
N ARG A 55 8.43 -2.88 6.74
CA ARG A 55 8.58 -4.05 7.62
C ARG A 55 9.40 -3.66 8.85
N ARG A 56 8.81 -3.77 10.04
CA ARG A 56 9.34 -3.25 11.30
C ARG A 56 9.51 -4.30 12.40
N LYS A 57 8.84 -5.46 12.38
CA LYS A 57 8.92 -6.41 13.51
C LYS A 57 10.30 -7.07 13.66
N ASP A 58 10.40 -8.31 13.22
CA ASP A 58 11.60 -9.15 13.24
C ASP A 58 12.76 -8.54 12.44
N PHE A 59 12.41 -7.84 11.37
CA PHE A 59 13.37 -7.27 10.43
C PHE A 59 14.30 -6.23 11.05
N ILE A 60 13.84 -5.46 12.04
CA ILE A 60 14.73 -4.55 12.76
C ILE A 60 15.79 -5.35 13.48
N TRP A 61 15.47 -6.44 14.17
CA TRP A 61 16.46 -7.16 14.99
C TRP A 61 17.49 -7.92 14.14
N GLY A 62 17.07 -8.44 12.98
CA GLY A 62 17.94 -9.18 12.07
C GLY A 62 18.74 -8.33 11.08
N HIS A 63 18.27 -7.11 10.77
CA HIS A 63 18.80 -6.28 9.68
C HIS A 63 18.83 -4.78 10.03
N ARG A 64 19.24 -4.41 11.26
CA ARG A 64 19.21 -3.01 11.73
C ARG A 64 19.88 -2.01 10.79
N GLU A 65 20.96 -2.41 10.12
CA GLU A 65 21.74 -1.51 9.26
C GLU A 65 21.07 -1.28 7.89
N ASP A 66 20.21 -2.20 7.46
CA ASP A 66 19.54 -2.13 6.15
C ASP A 66 18.15 -1.48 6.22
N VAL A 67 17.65 -1.19 7.43
CA VAL A 67 16.31 -0.65 7.67
C VAL A 67 16.40 0.77 8.22
N PRO A 68 15.75 1.76 7.59
CA PRO A 68 15.81 3.14 8.08
C PRO A 68 15.13 3.29 9.45
N SER A 69 15.55 4.33 10.18
CA SER A 69 14.73 4.87 11.28
C SER A 69 13.40 5.42 10.73
N LEU A 70 12.41 5.64 11.60
CA LEU A 70 11.14 6.24 11.18
C LEU A 70 11.35 7.63 10.56
N ASP A 71 12.15 8.49 11.18
CA ASP A 71 12.51 9.80 10.63
C ASP A 71 13.20 9.69 9.27
N GLY A 72 14.13 8.73 9.12
CA GLY A 72 14.81 8.47 7.85
C GLY A 72 13.84 8.03 6.75
N ALA A 73 12.90 7.13 7.08
CA ALA A 73 11.86 6.67 6.18
C ALA A 73 10.94 7.83 5.76
N VAL A 74 10.45 8.63 6.71
CA VAL A 74 9.58 9.79 6.45
C VAL A 74 10.29 10.83 5.58
N LYS A 75 11.55 11.13 5.86
CA LYS A 75 12.35 12.05 5.03
C LYS A 75 12.46 11.54 3.60
N LYS A 76 12.69 10.24 3.40
CA LYS A 76 12.76 9.64 2.07
C LYS A 76 11.40 9.64 1.36
N ILE A 77 10.33 9.31 2.08
CA ILE A 77 8.95 9.35 1.58
C ILE A 77 8.62 10.74 1.02
N ARG A 78 8.81 11.80 1.82
CA ARG A 78 8.53 13.17 1.37
C ARG A 78 9.38 13.60 0.17
N SER A 79 10.65 13.21 0.14
CA SER A 79 11.51 13.45 -1.02
C SER A 79 10.96 12.81 -2.29
N LEU A 80 10.48 11.55 -2.21
CA LEU A 80 9.86 10.86 -3.34
C LEU A 80 8.52 11.49 -3.74
N MET A 81 7.66 11.81 -2.77
CA MET A 81 6.40 12.51 -3.03
C MET A 81 6.61 13.82 -3.77
N ASN A 82 7.58 14.64 -3.37
CA ASN A 82 7.92 15.88 -4.06
C ASN A 82 8.46 15.63 -5.48
N THR A 83 9.33 14.63 -5.64
CA THR A 83 9.93 14.27 -6.94
C THR A 83 8.87 13.83 -7.94
N HIS A 84 7.87 13.08 -7.48
CA HIS A 84 6.82 12.51 -8.32
C HIS A 84 5.51 13.33 -8.29
N GLN A 85 5.51 14.49 -7.62
CA GLN A 85 4.34 15.38 -7.49
C GLN A 85 3.10 14.67 -6.90
N LEU A 86 3.31 13.86 -5.87
CA LEU A 86 2.27 13.09 -5.18
C LEU A 86 1.93 13.75 -3.85
N HIS A 87 0.64 13.79 -3.51
CA HIS A 87 0.15 14.42 -2.27
C HIS A 87 -0.38 13.42 -1.24
N ARG A 88 -0.55 12.15 -1.63
CA ARG A 88 -0.99 11.06 -0.76
C ARG A 88 0.08 9.98 -0.71
N VAL A 89 0.17 9.31 0.44
CA VAL A 89 1.01 8.13 0.61
C VAL A 89 0.23 7.04 1.34
N PHE A 90 0.16 5.87 0.75
CA PHE A 90 -0.35 4.66 1.38
C PHE A 90 0.79 3.92 2.07
N VAL A 91 0.58 3.51 3.33
CA VAL A 91 1.60 2.82 4.14
C VAL A 91 1.10 1.44 4.57
N ALA A 92 1.66 0.40 3.98
CA ALA A 92 1.55 -0.97 4.46
C ALA A 92 2.66 -1.25 5.48
N THR A 93 2.30 -1.62 6.70
CA THR A 93 3.32 -1.84 7.75
C THR A 93 2.81 -2.75 8.86
N ASP A 94 3.73 -3.55 9.42
CA ASP A 94 3.53 -4.39 10.59
C ASP A 94 4.06 -3.75 11.89
N ALA A 95 4.35 -2.44 11.89
CA ALA A 95 4.83 -1.73 13.06
C ALA A 95 3.90 -1.91 14.27
N ILE A 96 4.43 -1.68 15.47
CA ILE A 96 3.61 -1.68 16.68
C ILE A 96 2.84 -0.36 16.81
N ARG A 97 1.81 -0.35 17.67
CA ARG A 97 0.96 0.83 17.90
C ARG A 97 1.75 2.12 18.18
N ALA A 98 2.78 2.06 19.03
CA ALA A 98 3.60 3.24 19.35
C ALA A 98 4.32 3.81 18.11
N GLU A 99 4.87 2.94 17.27
CA GLU A 99 5.52 3.36 16.01
C GLU A 99 4.49 3.89 15.01
N HIS A 100 3.27 3.34 14.96
CA HIS A 100 2.19 3.89 14.13
C HIS A 100 1.79 5.29 14.56
N GLU A 101 1.63 5.54 15.86
CA GLU A 101 1.28 6.85 16.40
C GLU A 101 2.38 7.87 16.09
N GLN A 102 3.65 7.49 16.23
CA GLN A 102 4.77 8.32 15.82
C GLN A 102 4.77 8.59 14.31
N LEU A 103 4.54 7.57 13.48
CA LEU A 103 4.50 7.72 12.04
C LEU A 103 3.37 8.65 11.59
N ARG A 104 2.19 8.59 12.24
CA ARG A 104 1.07 9.53 12.01
C ARG A 104 1.44 10.97 12.32
N GLN A 105 2.17 11.20 13.41
CA GLN A 105 2.62 12.54 13.78
C GLN A 105 3.65 13.08 12.77
N LEU A 106 4.58 12.24 12.34
CA LEU A 106 5.64 12.62 11.40
C LEU A 106 5.13 12.77 9.96
N LEU A 107 4.13 11.99 9.56
CA LEU A 107 3.58 11.88 8.20
C LEU A 107 2.04 11.92 8.22
N PRO A 108 1.42 13.04 8.62
CA PRO A 108 -0.04 13.16 8.77
C PRO A 108 -0.82 12.96 7.47
N GLU A 109 -0.17 13.14 6.32
CA GLU A 109 -0.71 12.87 4.98
C GLU A 109 -0.82 11.37 4.65
N MET A 110 -0.34 10.48 5.53
CA MET A 110 -0.42 9.05 5.29
C MET A 110 -1.82 8.48 5.43
N VAL A 111 -2.10 7.49 4.59
CA VAL A 111 -3.32 6.69 4.59
C VAL A 111 -2.92 5.24 4.79
N ARG A 112 -3.73 4.48 5.53
CA ARG A 112 -3.49 3.07 5.79
C ARG A 112 -4.81 2.30 5.80
N PHE A 113 -4.76 1.05 5.38
CA PHE A 113 -5.87 0.13 5.58
C PHE A 113 -5.88 -0.36 7.03
N GLU A 114 -6.92 0.02 7.77
CA GLU A 114 -7.12 -0.37 9.17
C GLU A 114 -8.41 -1.18 9.27
N PRO A 115 -8.31 -2.53 9.24
CA PRO A 115 -9.50 -3.36 9.27
C PRO A 115 -10.22 -3.22 10.61
N THR A 116 -11.55 -3.27 10.59
CA THR A 116 -12.33 -3.48 11.83
C THR A 116 -12.07 -4.87 12.41
N TRP A 117 -12.56 -5.12 13.62
CA TRP A 117 -12.48 -6.46 14.23
C TRP A 117 -13.17 -7.51 13.38
N GLU A 118 -14.33 -7.18 12.81
CA GLU A 118 -15.10 -8.06 11.93
C GLU A 118 -14.36 -8.31 10.61
N GLU A 119 -13.75 -7.29 10.01
CA GLU A 119 -12.94 -7.43 8.79
C GLU A 119 -11.69 -8.28 9.03
N LEU A 120 -11.03 -8.11 10.17
CA LEU A 120 -9.88 -8.93 10.54
C LEU A 120 -10.26 -10.40 10.77
N GLU A 121 -11.42 -10.65 11.39
CA GLU A 121 -11.94 -12.02 11.54
C GLU A 121 -12.30 -12.65 10.20
N LEU A 122 -12.89 -11.87 9.29
CA LEU A 122 -13.30 -12.32 7.96
C LEU A 122 -12.11 -12.61 7.05
N TYR A 123 -11.17 -11.66 6.92
CA TYR A 123 -10.06 -11.74 5.97
C TYR A 123 -8.85 -12.46 6.54
N ARG A 124 -8.73 -12.55 7.87
CA ARG A 124 -7.54 -13.02 8.60
C ARG A 124 -6.30 -12.19 8.27
N ASP A 125 -5.20 -12.47 8.95
CA ASP A 125 -3.94 -11.74 8.75
C ASP A 125 -3.45 -11.81 7.29
N GLY A 126 -3.62 -12.97 6.65
CA GLY A 126 -3.23 -13.18 5.25
C GLY A 126 -4.06 -12.35 4.26
N GLY A 127 -5.37 -12.22 4.49
CA GLY A 127 -6.23 -11.42 3.63
C GLY A 127 -5.95 -9.92 3.78
N VAL A 128 -5.71 -9.44 5.00
CA VAL A 128 -5.28 -8.06 5.25
C VAL A 128 -3.95 -7.77 4.54
N ALA A 129 -2.98 -8.70 4.62
CA ALA A 129 -1.71 -8.55 3.90
C ALA A 129 -1.90 -8.53 2.37
N ILE A 130 -2.82 -9.32 1.83
CA ILE A 130 -3.17 -9.29 0.40
C ILE A 130 -3.78 -7.95 0.00
N ILE A 131 -4.66 -7.37 0.82
CA ILE A 131 -5.28 -6.06 0.57
C ILE A 131 -4.19 -4.97 0.55
N ASP A 132 -3.29 -4.97 1.54
CA ASP A 132 -2.14 -4.05 1.58
C ASP A 132 -1.26 -4.18 0.33
N GLN A 133 -0.95 -5.42 -0.09
CA GLN A 133 -0.16 -5.69 -1.30
C GLN A 133 -0.88 -5.24 -2.56
N TRP A 134 -2.19 -5.48 -2.66
CA TRP A 134 -3.01 -5.09 -3.79
C TRP A 134 -3.04 -3.56 -3.94
N ILE A 135 -3.27 -2.83 -2.86
CA ILE A 135 -3.21 -1.37 -2.87
C ILE A 135 -1.79 -0.91 -3.26
N CYS A 136 -0.74 -1.44 -2.63
CA CYS A 136 0.64 -1.07 -2.98
C CYS A 136 0.98 -1.29 -4.47
N ALA A 137 0.43 -2.32 -5.10
CA ALA A 137 0.71 -2.66 -6.50
C ALA A 137 0.06 -1.69 -7.51
N HIS A 138 -0.85 -0.81 -7.08
CA HIS A 138 -1.56 0.15 -7.93
C HIS A 138 -1.15 1.60 -7.68
N ALA A 139 -0.04 1.84 -6.96
CA ALA A 139 0.58 3.16 -6.85
C ALA A 139 1.36 3.54 -8.11
#